data_AF-A0A0G4H6L3-F1
#
_entry.id   AF-A0A0G4H6L3-F1
#
_cell.length_a   1.000
_cell.length_b   1.000
_cell.length_c   1.000
_cell.angle_alpha   90.00
_cell.angle_beta   90.00
_cell.angle_gamma   90.00
#
_symmetry.space_group_name_H-M   'P 1'
#
loop_
_entity.id
_entity.type
_entity.pdbx_description
1 polymer ?
#
loop_
_entity_poly.entity_id
_entity_poly.type
_entity_poly.pdbx_seq_one_letter_code
_entity_poly.pdbx_strand_id
1 'polypeptide(L)'
;MTNIDSEVTRLIQLRCAAAVQRADTQRAEQEREDACMACLSESRAVVLPYGCKCYCASCHARILAGRGATGDDEEDEPEPTSKCPFCSKPF
;
A
#
# COMPACT_ATOMS: atom_id res chain seq x y z
N MET A 1 -29.05 -32.79 25.89
CA MET A 1 -28.49 -31.90 24.85
C MET A 1 -28.62 -32.64 23.53
N THR A 2 -29.42 -32.13 22.60
CA THR A 2 -29.68 -32.81 21.33
C THR A 2 -28.56 -32.54 20.33
N ASN A 3 -28.38 -33.41 19.35
CA ASN A 3 -27.41 -33.23 18.24
C ASN A 3 -27.61 -31.87 17.52
N ILE A 4 -28.86 -31.39 17.49
CA ILE A 4 -29.23 -30.10 16.91
C ILE A 4 -28.64 -28.94 17.73
N ASP A 5 -28.71 -29.00 19.06
CA ASP A 5 -28.16 -27.94 19.93
C ASP A 5 -26.64 -27.80 19.78
N SER A 6 -25.93 -28.93 19.65
CA SER A 6 -24.49 -28.93 19.38
C SER A 6 -24.15 -28.35 18.01
N GLU A 7 -24.92 -28.69 16.97
CA GLU A 7 -24.70 -28.14 15.63
C GLU A 7 -25.03 -26.65 15.55
N VAL A 8 -26.09 -26.18 16.20
CA VAL A 8 -26.42 -24.75 16.29
C VAL A 8 -25.29 -24.00 16.99
N THR A 9 -24.75 -24.55 18.08
CA THR A 9 -23.61 -23.96 18.79
C THR A 9 -22.37 -23.87 17.89
N ARG A 10 -22.06 -24.96 17.17
CA ARG A 10 -20.95 -25.01 16.21
C ARG A 10 -21.10 -23.98 15.10
N LEU A 11 -22.30 -23.83 14.54
CA LEU A 11 -22.58 -22.86 13.48
C LEU A 11 -22.46 -21.42 13.97
N ILE A 12 -22.90 -21.13 15.21
CA ILE A 12 -22.72 -19.81 15.83
C ILE A 12 -21.23 -19.49 15.97
N GLN A 13 -20.43 -20.44 16.46
CA GLN A 13 -18.97 -20.27 16.58
C GLN A 13 -18.32 -20.02 15.22
N LEU A 14 -18.69 -20.78 14.19
CA LEU A 14 -18.20 -20.55 12.83
C LEU A 14 -18.56 -19.15 12.32
N ARG A 15 -19.80 -18.70 12.54
CA ARG A 15 -20.23 -17.37 12.14
C ARG A 15 -19.42 -16.27 12.84
N CYS A 16 -19.18 -16.41 14.14
CA CYS A 16 -18.36 -15.47 14.90
C CYS A 16 -16.92 -15.45 14.38
N ALA A 17 -16.30 -16.61 14.18
CA ALA A 17 -14.95 -16.71 13.63
C ALA A 17 -14.84 -16.07 12.24
N ALA A 18 -15.81 -16.33 11.35
CA ALA A 18 -15.86 -15.73 10.03
C ALA A 18 -16.03 -14.20 10.08
N ALA A 19 -16.79 -13.68 11.06
CA ALA A 19 -16.94 -12.24 11.24
C ALA A 19 -15.63 -11.57 11.70
N VAL A 20 -14.92 -12.19 12.64
CA VAL A 20 -13.60 -11.72 13.10
C VAL A 20 -12.61 -11.74 11.94
N GLN A 21 -12.54 -12.84 11.20
CA GLN A 21 -11.64 -12.95 10.05
C GLN A 21 -11.90 -11.88 9.00
N ARG A 22 -13.17 -11.59 8.67
CA ARG A 22 -13.51 -10.50 7.73
C ARG A 22 -13.05 -9.14 8.24
N ALA A 23 -13.24 -8.85 9.53
CA ALA A 23 -12.82 -7.59 10.13
C ALA A 23 -11.28 -7.45 10.11
N ASP A 24 -10.55 -8.53 10.38
CA ASP A 24 -9.09 -8.53 10.33
C ASP A 24 -8.56 -8.39 8.89
N THR A 25 -9.18 -9.06 7.91
CA THR A 25 -8.84 -8.88 6.49
C THR A 25 -9.07 -7.43 6.05
N GLN A 26 -10.22 -6.85 6.39
CA GLN A 26 -10.52 -5.46 6.05
C GLN A 26 -9.51 -4.49 6.68
N ARG A 27 -9.10 -4.73 7.93
CA ARG A 27 -8.08 -3.91 8.59
C ARG A 27 -6.73 -4.02 7.88
N ALA A 28 -6.31 -5.24 7.55
CA ALA A 28 -5.05 -5.47 6.83
C ALA A 28 -5.05 -4.86 5.42
N GLU A 29 -6.19 -4.88 4.72
CA GLU A 29 -6.36 -4.22 3.43
C GLU A 29 -6.24 -2.70 3.56
N GLN A 30 -6.92 -2.10 4.54
CA GLN A 30 -6.84 -0.67 4.82
C GLN A 30 -5.41 -0.24 5.14
N GLU A 31 -4.72 -0.98 6.01
CA GLU A 31 -3.31 -0.71 6.34
C GLU A 31 -2.41 -0.75 5.10
N ARG A 32 -2.64 -1.69 4.17
CA ARG A 32 -1.93 -1.75 2.88
C ARG A 32 -2.28 -0.59 1.95
N GLU A 33 -3.53 -0.16 1.94
CA GLU A 33 -3.98 1.00 1.17
C GLU A 33 -3.42 2.32 1.72
N ASP A 34 -3.14 2.40 3.02
CA ASP A 34 -2.55 3.59 3.62
C ASP A 34 -1.02 3.57 3.60
N ALA A 35 -0.40 2.39 3.43
CA ALA A 35 1.05 2.22 3.43
C ALA A 35 1.72 2.79 2.17
N CYS A 36 2.90 3.37 2.38
CA CYS A 36 3.81 3.87 1.36
C CYS A 36 4.13 2.76 0.36
N MET A 37 3.99 3.05 -0.92
CA MET A 37 4.21 2.10 -2.01
C MET A 37 5.68 1.68 -2.18
N ALA A 38 6.62 2.37 -1.52
CA ALA A 38 8.05 2.05 -1.60
C ALA A 38 8.53 1.20 -0.41
N CYS A 39 8.20 1.57 0.83
CA CYS A 39 8.68 0.85 2.02
C CYS A 39 7.64 -0.08 2.65
N LEU A 40 6.35 0.05 2.30
CA LEU A 40 5.23 -0.72 2.85
C LEU A 40 5.06 -0.61 4.38
N SER A 41 5.78 0.30 5.05
CA SER A 41 5.84 0.39 6.51
C SER A 41 5.28 1.70 7.06
N GLU A 42 5.54 2.82 6.39
CA GLU A 42 5.07 4.14 6.80
C GLU A 42 3.81 4.53 6.02
N SER A 43 2.98 5.41 6.57
CA SER A 43 1.82 5.92 5.85
C SER A 43 2.20 6.84 4.69
N ARG A 44 1.37 6.85 3.65
CA ARG A 44 1.47 7.78 2.53
C ARG A 44 1.29 9.21 3.06
N ALA A 45 2.26 10.08 2.79
CA ALA A 45 2.29 11.45 3.29
C ALA A 45 2.36 12.49 2.17
N VAL A 46 2.99 12.16 1.04
CA VAL A 46 3.28 13.12 -0.03
C VAL A 46 2.23 13.05 -1.14
N VAL A 47 1.69 14.21 -1.53
CA VAL A 47 0.82 14.38 -2.69
C VAL A 47 1.68 14.77 -3.90
N LEU A 48 1.65 13.94 -4.93
CA LEU A 48 2.35 14.18 -6.19
C LEU A 48 1.64 15.25 -7.04
N PRO A 49 2.28 15.85 -8.06
CA PRO A 49 1.71 16.94 -8.86
C PRO A 49 0.34 16.62 -9.50
N TYR A 50 0.09 15.35 -9.82
CA TYR A 50 -1.18 14.88 -10.38
C TYR A 50 -2.21 14.44 -9.33
N GLY A 51 -2.00 14.78 -8.05
CA GLY A 51 -2.92 14.52 -6.94
C GLY A 51 -2.79 13.14 -6.27
N CYS A 52 -1.97 12.24 -6.81
CA CYS A 52 -1.79 10.90 -6.24
C CYS A 52 -0.97 10.95 -4.94
N LYS A 53 -1.42 10.27 -3.88
CA LYS A 53 -0.67 10.12 -2.62
C LYS A 53 -0.06 8.73 -2.54
N CYS A 54 1.25 8.58 -2.75
CA CYS A 54 1.87 7.26 -2.99
C CYS A 54 2.99 6.91 -2.01
N TYR A 55 3.70 7.91 -1.49
CA TYR A 55 4.94 7.70 -0.74
C TYR A 55 4.88 8.40 0.62
N CYS A 56 5.61 7.86 1.60
CA CYS A 56 6.00 8.62 2.77
C CYS A 56 7.03 9.68 2.41
N ALA A 57 7.23 10.66 3.29
CA ALA A 57 8.16 11.77 3.06
C ALA A 57 9.60 11.28 2.80
N SER A 58 10.06 10.31 3.61
CA SER A 58 11.42 9.74 3.52
C SER A 58 11.67 9.02 2.20
N CYS A 59 10.71 8.22 1.72
CA CYS A 59 10.82 7.53 0.43
C CYS A 59 10.77 8.51 -0.74
N HIS A 60 9.87 9.50 -0.68
CA HIS A 60 9.79 10.53 -1.72
C HIS A 60 11.11 11.32 -1.85
N ALA A 61 11.70 11.73 -0.73
CA ALA A 61 12.99 12.44 -0.73
C ALA A 61 14.12 11.58 -1.34
N ARG A 62 14.17 10.28 -1.03
CA ARG A 62 15.16 9.36 -1.63
C ARG A 62 14.97 9.20 -3.15
N ILE A 63 13.73 9.12 -3.62
CA ILE A 63 13.43 9.04 -5.06
C ILE A 63 13.90 10.31 -5.77
N LEU A 64 13.65 11.48 -5.19
CA LEU A 64 14.11 12.76 -5.76
C LEU A 64 15.63 12.93 -5.69
N ALA A 65 16.28 12.51 -4.61
CA ALA A 65 17.74 12.59 -4.47
C ALA A 65 18.46 11.70 -5.50
N GLY A 66 17.87 10.55 -5.85
CA GLY A 66 18.37 9.68 -6.92
C GLY A 66 18.42 10.33 -8.31
N ARG A 67 17.72 11.45 -8.53
CA ARG A 67 17.81 12.23 -9.79
C ARG A 67 19.07 13.10 -9.89
N GLY A 68 19.71 13.43 -8.76
CA GLY A 68 20.83 14.39 -8.74
C GLY A 68 22.23 13.76 -8.81
N ALA A 69 22.33 12.43 -8.86
CA ALA A 69 23.59 11.72 -8.66
C ALA A 69 24.17 11.07 -9.93
N THR A 70 23.46 11.07 -11.06
CA THR A 70 23.95 10.56 -12.34
C THR A 70 24.37 11.72 -13.23
N GLY A 71 25.43 12.41 -12.82
CA GLY A 71 26.23 13.21 -13.73
C GLY A 71 27.45 12.41 -14.14
N ASP A 72 27.35 11.61 -15.20
CA ASP A 72 28.48 11.32 -16.10
C ASP A 72 28.00 10.65 -17.40
N ASP A 73 28.33 11.33 -18.49
CA ASP A 73 28.59 10.87 -19.86
C ASP A 73 27.63 9.98 -20.67
N GLU A 74 27.37 10.51 -21.88
CA GLU A 74 27.09 9.83 -23.16
C GLU A 74 25.63 9.39 -23.46
N GLU A 75 25.11 9.99 -24.52
CA GLU A 75 23.87 9.71 -25.27
C GLU A 75 22.52 10.20 -24.69
N ASP A 76 21.76 10.81 -25.60
CA ASP A 76 20.49 11.54 -25.47
C ASP A 76 19.32 10.62 -25.04
N GLU A 77 19.42 9.94 -23.88
CA GLU A 77 18.28 9.31 -23.23
C GLU A 77 17.67 10.28 -22.21
N PRO A 78 16.34 10.54 -22.27
CA PRO A 78 15.70 11.38 -21.25
C PRO A 78 15.88 10.71 -19.89
N GLU A 79 16.44 11.47 -18.92
CA GLU A 79 16.60 11.01 -17.54
C GLU A 79 15.35 10.23 -17.09
N PRO A 80 15.48 9.01 -16.52
CA PRO A 80 14.34 8.22 -16.10
C PRO A 80 13.55 8.99 -15.06
N THR A 81 12.52 9.67 -15.54
CA THR A 81 11.68 10.55 -14.74
C THR A 81 10.83 9.65 -13.87
N SER A 82 10.95 9.76 -12.54
CA SER A 82 10.19 8.95 -11.59
C SER A 82 8.70 9.00 -11.93
N LYS A 83 8.06 7.83 -12.06
CA LYS A 83 6.65 7.71 -12.46
C LYS A 83 5.79 7.28 -11.29
N CYS A 84 4.65 7.93 -11.14
CA CYS A 84 3.67 7.60 -10.11
C CYS A 84 3.14 6.16 -10.36
N PRO A 85 3.10 5.28 -9.35
CA PRO A 85 2.65 3.91 -9.54
C PRO A 85 1.15 3.80 -9.84
N PHE A 86 0.35 4.82 -9.50
CA PHE A 86 -1.09 4.81 -9.77
C PHE A 86 -1.47 5.33 -11.14
N CYS A 87 -0.82 6.39 -11.63
CA CYS A 87 -1.20 7.04 -12.88
C CYS A 87 -0.13 6.99 -13.97
N SER A 88 1.04 6.39 -13.68
CA SER A 88 2.22 6.31 -14.56
C SER A 88 2.77 7.65 -15.06
N LYS A 89 2.23 8.77 -14.56
CA LYS A 89 2.69 10.11 -14.90
C LYS A 89 3.97 10.46 -14.15
N PRO A 90 4.86 11.26 -14.76
CA PRO A 90 6.10 11.69 -14.11
C PRO A 90 5.83 12.54 -12.85
N PHE A 91 6.75 12.53 -11.89
CA PHE A 91 6.76 13.44 -10.74
C PHE A 91 8.18 13.72 -10.25
#